data_AF-A0A357C7T0-F1
#
_entry.id   AF-A0A357C7T0-F1
#
_cell.length_a   1.000
_cell.length_b   1.000
_cell.length_c   1.000
_cell.angle_alpha   90.00
_cell.angle_beta   90.00
_cell.angle_gamma   90.00
#
_symmetry.space_group_name_H-M   'P 1'
#
loop_
_entity.id
_entity.type
_entity.pdbx_description
1 polymer ?
#
loop_
_entity_poly.entity_id
_entity_poly.type
_entity_poly.pdbx_seq_one_letter_code
_entity_poly.pdbx_strand_id
1 'polypeptide(L)' 'MRIGIFVHSQTGNTYGVALKLKEQLTTNGHTVDLERLNIPDAVQPGTAVTFAALPDFQKYDAL' A
#
# COMPACT_ATOMS: atom_id res chain seq x y z
N MET A 1 -6.16 -11.71 -11.04
CA MET A 1 -6.82 -10.89 -9.99
C MET A 1 -6.20 -9.51 -10.00
N ARG A 2 -6.99 -8.49 -9.68
CA ARG A 2 -6.54 -7.13 -9.39
C ARG A 2 -6.25 -7.01 -7.90
N ILE A 3 -5.01 -6.71 -7.54
CA ILE A 3 -4.53 -6.62 -6.15
C ILE A 3 -4.10 -5.18 -5.87
N GLY A 4 -4.61 -4.58 -4.79
CA GLY A 4 -4.22 -3.24 -4.36
C GLY A 4 -3.33 -3.29 -3.12
N ILE A 5 -2.09 -2.80 -3.22
CA ILE A 5 -1.16 -2.68 -2.09
C ILE A 5 -1.11 -1.22 -1.64
N PHE A 6 -1.65 -0.94 -0.46
CA PHE A 6 -1.62 0.40 0.15
C PHE A 6 -0.58 0.43 1.26
N VAL A 7 0.44 1.28 1.11
CA VAL A 7 1.58 1.28 2.04
C VAL A 7 1.91 2.67 2.56
N HIS A 8 1.98 2.79 3.89
CA HIS A 8 2.68 3.89 4.54
C HIS A 8 4.09 3.42 4.92
N SER A 9 5.09 4.26 4.66
CA SER A 9 6.49 3.97 4.96
C SER A 9 7.22 5.26 5.31
N GLN A 10 7.59 5.40 6.57
CA GLN A 10 8.30 6.58 7.08
C GLN A 10 9.76 6.60 6.63
N THR A 11 10.46 5.47 6.71
CA THR A 11 11.89 5.34 6.39
C THR A 11 12.18 4.73 5.01
N GLY A 12 11.14 4.32 4.28
CA GLY A 12 11.29 3.70 2.96
C GLY A 12 11.41 2.17 2.98
N ASN A 13 11.76 1.56 4.12
CA ASN A 13 11.95 0.10 4.22
C ASN A 13 10.69 -0.70 3.84
N THR A 14 9.52 -0.34 4.38
CA THR A 14 8.25 -1.02 4.09
C THR A 14 7.85 -0.86 2.63
N TYR A 15 8.15 0.30 2.03
CA TYR A 15 7.92 0.54 0.60
C TYR A 15 8.81 -0.35 -0.27
N GLY A 16 10.06 -0.55 0.11
CA GLY A 16 10.97 -1.48 -0.58
C GLY A 16 10.48 -2.93 -0.56
N VAL A 17 9.90 -3.38 0.56
CA VAL A 17 9.28 -4.71 0.64
C VAL A 17 8.03 -4.78 -0.25
N ALA A 18 7.19 -3.75 -0.21
CA ALA A 18 5.98 -3.69 -1.03
C ALA A 18 6.29 -3.73 -2.54
N LEU A 19 7.38 -3.10 -2.98
CA LEU A 19 7.86 -3.20 -4.37
C LEU A 19 8.23 -4.63 -4.77
N LYS A 20 8.97 -5.35 -3.93
CA LYS A 20 9.33 -6.75 -4.17
C LYS A 20 8.09 -7.65 -4.23
N LEU A 21 7.12 -7.40 -3.35
CA LEU A 21 5.85 -8.13 -3.35
C LEU A 21 5.04 -7.88 -4.62
N LYS A 22 4.96 -6.61 -5.06
CA LYS A 22 4.34 -6.25 -6.34
C LYS A 22 4.96 -7.02 -7.50
N GLU A 23 6.29 -7.06 -7.57
CA GLU A 23 7.01 -7.78 -8.63
C GLU A 23 6.64 -9.26 -8.64
N GLN A 24 6.74 -9.95 -7.50
CA GLN A 24 6.41 -11.36 -7.37
C GLN A 24 4.96 -11.70 -7.75
N LEU A 25 4.00 -10.92 -7.26
CA LEU A 25 2.58 -11.13 -7.57
C LEU A 25 2.28 -10.84 -9.05
N THR A 26 2.96 -9.86 -9.65
CA THR A 26 2.85 -9.59 -11.09
C THR A 26 3.42 -10.75 -11.91
N THR A 27 4.56 -11.32 -11.50
CA THR A 27 5.15 -12.51 -12.14
C THR A 27 4.20 -13.72 -12.07
N ASN A 28 3.41 -13.84 -11.01
CA ASN A 28 2.39 -14.88 -10.86
C ASN A 28 1.11 -14.63 -11.68
N GLY A 29 1.10 -13.61 -12.56
CA GLY A 29 -0.02 -13.32 -13.46
C GLY A 29 -1.13 -12.48 -12.84
N HIS A 30 -0.86 -11.78 -11.74
CA HIS A 30 -1.80 -10.82 -11.16
C HIS A 30 -1.55 -9.40 -11.67
N THR A 31 -2.60 -8.58 -11.66
CA THR A 31 -2.48 -7.13 -11.89
C THR A 31 -2.35 -6.47 -10.54
N VAL A 32 -1.23 -5.80 -10.26
CA VAL A 32 -0.94 -5.26 -8.93
C VAL A 32 -0.68 -3.76 -8.98
N ASP A 33 -1.53 -3.02 -8.30
CA ASP A 33 -1.35 -1.59 -8.07
C ASP A 33 -0.73 -1.38 -6.70
N LEU A 34 0.27 -0.49 -6.62
CA LEU A 34 0.93 -0.14 -5.37
C LEU A 34 0.81 1.36 -5.19
N GLU A 35 0.15 1.76 -4.11
CA GLU A 35 -0.14 3.14 -3.77
C GLU A 35 0.48 3.49 -2.42
N ARG A 36 1.20 4.62 -2.39
CA ARG A 36 1.79 5.12 -1.16
C ARG A 36 0.80 6.02 -0.45
N LEU A 37 0.44 5.64 0.77
CA LEU A 37 -0.43 6.42 1.63
C LEU A 37 0.33 7.63 2.19
N ASN A 38 -0.18 8.81 1.87
CA ASN A 38 0.29 10.04 2.50
C ASN A 38 -0.40 10.22 3.85
N ILE A 39 0.40 10.12 4.91
CA ILE A 39 -0.04 10.42 6.28
C ILE A 39 0.70 11.71 6.68
N PRO A 40 -0.01 12.84 6.79
CA PRO A 40 0.61 14.15 6.97
C PRO A 40 1.23 14.33 8.36
N ASP A 41 0.70 13.62 9.36
CA ASP A 41 1.17 13.70 10.74
C ASP A 41 2.18 12.61 11.08
N ALA A 42 3.08 12.90 12.03
CA ALA A 42 3.98 11.90 12.58
C ALA A 42 3.16 10.79 13.25
N VAL A 43 3.21 9.58 12.68
CA VAL A 43 2.48 8.43 13.20
C VAL A 43 3.14 7.97 14.49
N GLN A 44 2.37 7.96 15.58
CA GLN A 44 2.79 7.34 16.83
C GLN A 44 2.15 5.94 16.95
N PRO A 45 2.88 4.96 17.50
CA PRO A 45 2.29 3.66 17.80
C PRO A 45 1.11 3.80 18.75
N GLY A 46 -0.02 3.14 18.43
CA GLY A 46 -1.22 3.13 19.27
C GLY A 46 -2.15 4.34 19.08
N THR A 47 -1.83 5.29 18.21
CA THR A 47 -2.72 6.41 17.87
C THR A 47 -3.47 6.15 16.57
N ALA A 48 -4.70 6.65 16.49
CA ALA A 48 -5.44 6.68 15.23
C ALA A 48 -4.67 7.48 14.18
N VAL A 49 -4.66 6.99 12.94
CA VAL A 49 -4.05 7.67 11.81
C VAL A 49 -5.13 8.26 10.91
N THR A 50 -4.88 9.46 10.39
CA THR A 50 -5.76 10.12 9.44
C THR A 50 -5.14 10.03 8.05
N PHE A 51 -5.89 9.47 7.10
CA PHE A 51 -5.48 9.44 5.70
C PHE A 51 -5.79 10.79 5.04
N ALA A 52 -4.85 11.32 4.25
CA ALA A 52 -5.09 12.54 3.48
C ALA A 52 -6.16 12.32 2.40
N ALA A 53 -6.22 11.11 1.84
CA ALA A 53 -7.26 10.65 0.93
C ALA A 53 -7.53 9.17 1.18
N LEU A 54 -8.79 8.76 1.13
CA LEU A 54 -9.15 7.35 1.15
C LEU A 54 -8.89 6.74 -0.23
N PRO A 55 -8.14 5.63 -0.33
CA PRO A 55 -7.97 4.95 -1.58
C PRO A 55 -9.28 4.32 -2.07
N ASP A 56 -9.42 4.19 -3.38
CA ASP A 56 -10.52 3.45 -3.97
C ASP A 56 -10.24 1.94 -3.94
N PHE A 57 -10.99 1.23 -3.11
CA PHE A 57 -10.87 -0.22 -2.92
C PHE A 57 -11.78 -1.04 -3.84
N GLN A 58 -12.79 -0.43 -4.47
CA GLN A 58 -13.85 -1.17 -5.18
C GLN A 58 -13.34 -1.88 -6.45
N LYS A 59 -12.19 -1.44 -6.98
CA LYS A 59 -11.57 -1.98 -8.19
C LYS A 59 -10.68 -3.22 -7.97
N TYR A 60 -10.47 -3.65 -6.72
CA TYR A 60 -9.55 -4.73 -6.39
C TYR A 60 -10.29 -5.99 -5.92
N ASP A 61 -9.81 -7.14 -6.39
CA ASP A 61 -10.28 -8.47 -5.96
C ASP A 61 -9.67 -8.88 -4.61
N ALA A 62 -8.50 -8.30 -4.26
CA ALA A 62 -7.79 -8.53 -3.00
C ALA A 62 -6.97 -7.30 -2.57
N LEU A 63 -6.75 -7.17 -1.27
CA LEU A 63 -6.02 -6.09 -0.58
C LEU A 63 -4.88 -6.67 0.28
#